data_AF-A0A413E4K6-F1
#
_entry.id   AF-A0A413E4K6-F1
#
_cell.length_a   1.000
_cell.length_b   1.000
_cell.length_c   1.000
_cell.angle_alpha   90.00
_cell.angle_beta   90.00
_cell.angle_gamma   90.00
#
_symmetry.space_group_name_H-M   'P 1'
#
loop_
_entity.id
_entity.type
_entity.pdbx_description
1 polymer ?
#
loop_
_entity_poly.entity_id
_entity_poly.type
_entity_poly.pdbx_seq_one_letter_code
_entity_poly.pdbx_strand_id
1 'polypeptide(L)'
;MKKRQLMILTVFVGGLTDSIPVIKAQEWRLMSREEIEAKVHPVLLEQAGEFLHFDTCRLSVGTINEKSQPKTVYFRFQNVSQQTITLNKVTTTCGCTAAGFSKKPLAPNEESIISLTFHPKNRPGTIDAEALVYTDLSDFSPVARLSLCGYVSSSDEWKHLPQNMGHLRLTRKQVSFSRAGKTTIERIACANSGDHPLKLNALLLPSCLKFYTEPAVLAPGQEGDLVITLDKAKLPSFHTEEKHLSLIIDGVIGKPSEKTIEVIIKN
;
A
#
# COMPACT_ATOMS: atom_id res chain seq x y z
N MET A 1 -9.29 -10.18 63.82
CA MET A 1 -8.56 -11.42 63.49
C MET A 1 -7.65 -11.17 62.29
N LYS A 2 -6.37 -11.54 62.43
CA LYS A 2 -5.25 -11.60 61.46
C LYS A 2 -4.77 -10.32 60.76
N LYS A 3 -3.82 -9.67 61.45
CA LYS A 3 -2.65 -8.97 60.89
C LYS A 3 -1.93 -9.83 59.84
N ARG A 4 -1.40 -9.21 58.79
CA ARG A 4 -0.17 -9.66 58.11
C ARG A 4 0.72 -8.45 57.85
N GLN A 5 2.01 -8.72 57.98
CA GLN A 5 3.05 -7.81 58.39
C GLN A 5 4.02 -7.54 57.24
N LEU A 6 4.51 -6.29 57.24
CA LEU A 6 5.63 -5.65 56.57
C LEU A 6 6.70 -6.53 55.90
N MET A 7 7.14 -6.12 54.70
CA MET A 7 8.57 -6.13 54.34
C MET A 7 8.87 -4.90 53.48
N ILE A 8 9.47 -3.90 54.14
CA ILE A 8 10.16 -2.77 53.49
C ILE A 8 11.58 -3.25 53.20
N LEU A 9 11.97 -3.27 51.94
CA LEU A 9 13.37 -3.46 51.55
C LEU A 9 13.96 -2.08 51.24
N THR A 10 14.62 -1.50 52.24
CA THR A 10 15.40 -0.26 52.09
C THR A 10 16.78 -0.64 51.53
N VAL A 11 17.04 -0.32 50.26
CA VAL A 11 18.41 -0.30 49.73
C VAL A 11 18.87 1.15 49.72
N PHE A 12 19.73 1.49 50.68
CA PHE A 12 20.45 2.76 50.72
C PHE A 12 21.68 2.61 49.83
N VAL A 13 21.71 3.33 48.70
CA VAL A 13 22.94 3.64 47.97
C VAL A 13 22.93 5.13 47.73
N GLY A 14 23.90 5.82 48.33
CA GLY A 14 24.05 7.28 48.25
C GLY A 14 24.38 7.76 46.84
N GLY A 15 23.92 8.97 46.53
CA GLY A 15 24.27 9.67 45.29
C GLY A 15 23.41 10.92 45.09
N LEU A 16 24.05 12.08 45.24
CA LEU A 16 23.77 13.40 44.66
C LEU A 16 22.34 13.67 44.15
N THR A 17 21.66 14.59 44.82
CA THR A 17 20.37 15.15 44.40
C THR A 17 20.58 16.15 43.25
N ASP A 18 20.60 15.65 42.02
CA ASP A 18 20.25 16.47 40.86
C ASP A 18 18.79 16.15 40.49
N SER A 19 17.89 17.00 40.97
CA SER A 19 16.48 16.98 40.60
C SER A 19 16.34 17.31 39.11
N ILE A 20 16.18 16.27 38.30
CA ILE A 20 15.82 16.37 36.88
C ILE A 20 14.47 17.11 36.80
N PRO A 21 14.37 18.24 36.07
CA PRO A 21 13.09 18.91 35.89
C PRO A 21 12.20 18.00 35.04
N VAL A 22 11.05 17.62 35.62
CA VAL A 22 9.99 16.92 34.88
C VAL A 22 9.50 17.88 33.80
N ILE A 23 9.88 17.59 32.56
CA ILE A 23 9.34 18.23 31.37
C ILE A 23 7.83 17.95 31.40
N LYS A 24 7.01 18.98 31.67
CA LYS A 24 5.57 18.91 31.46
C LYS A 24 5.36 18.63 29.98
N ALA A 25 4.99 17.40 29.65
CA ALA A 25 4.49 17.05 28.34
C ALA A 25 3.37 18.04 27.99
N GLN A 26 3.51 18.73 26.85
CA GLN A 26 2.45 19.55 26.29
C GLN A 26 1.14 18.75 26.32
N GLU A 27 0.08 19.39 26.83
CA GLU A 27 -1.28 18.87 26.82
C GLU A 27 -1.65 18.51 25.38
N TRP A 28 -1.56 17.22 25.06
CA TRP A 28 -2.14 16.66 23.87
C TRP A 28 -3.65 16.82 24.04
N ARG A 29 -4.22 17.86 23.44
CA ARG A 29 -5.67 18.06 23.45
C ARG A 29 -6.28 16.87 22.72
N LEU A 30 -6.91 15.97 23.48
CA LEU A 30 -7.75 14.89 22.95
C LEU A 30 -8.82 15.53 22.08
N MET A 31 -8.67 15.42 20.76
CA MET A 31 -9.70 15.85 19.84
C MET A 31 -10.94 14.96 20.02
N SER A 32 -12.12 15.57 20.01
CA SER A 32 -13.38 14.83 20.04
C SER A 32 -13.51 13.97 18.77
N ARG A 33 -14.38 12.96 18.82
CA ARG A 33 -14.65 12.09 17.66
C ARG A 33 -15.19 12.92 16.48
N GLU A 34 -16.03 13.90 16.78
CA GLU A 34 -16.59 14.86 15.81
C GLU A 34 -15.50 15.73 15.20
N GLU A 35 -14.52 16.19 16.00
CA GLU A 35 -13.39 16.98 15.50
C GLU A 35 -12.44 16.13 14.62
N ILE A 36 -12.27 14.85 14.94
CA ILE A 36 -11.53 13.89 14.10
C ILE A 36 -12.29 13.63 12.80
N GLU A 37 -13.60 13.37 12.88
CA GLU A 37 -14.44 13.08 11.72
C GLU A 37 -14.53 14.29 10.77
N ALA A 38 -14.69 15.50 11.31
CA ALA A 38 -14.69 16.73 10.52
C ALA A 38 -13.32 17.03 9.88
N LYS A 39 -12.22 16.52 10.44
CA LYS A 39 -10.90 16.57 9.77
C LYS A 39 -10.75 15.56 8.64
N VAL A 40 -11.42 14.41 8.73
CA VAL A 40 -11.34 13.35 7.70
C VAL A 40 -12.34 13.62 6.57
N HIS A 41 -13.54 14.09 6.90
CA HIS A 41 -14.61 14.42 5.96
C HIS A 41 -15.19 15.81 6.26
N PRO A 42 -14.47 16.89 5.90
CA PRO A 42 -14.93 18.24 6.20
C PRO A 42 -16.20 18.57 5.41
N VAL A 43 -17.19 19.09 6.13
CA VAL A 43 -18.41 19.65 5.57
C VAL A 43 -18.04 20.94 4.83
N LEU A 44 -18.66 21.18 3.67
CA LEU A 44 -18.43 22.41 2.92
C LEU A 44 -18.88 23.63 3.74
N LEU A 45 -18.23 24.76 3.51
CA LEU A 45 -18.63 26.04 4.07
C LEU A 45 -20.11 26.32 3.71
N GLU A 46 -20.88 26.78 4.70
CA GLU A 46 -22.26 27.19 4.46
C GLU A 46 -22.30 28.29 3.39
N GLN A 47 -23.28 28.22 2.48
CA GLN A 47 -23.40 29.17 1.35
C GLN A 47 -22.14 29.24 0.46
N ALA A 48 -21.30 28.21 0.43
CA ALA A 48 -20.11 28.13 -0.41
C ALA A 48 -20.31 28.58 -1.88
N GLY A 49 -21.46 28.24 -2.47
CA GLY A 49 -21.81 28.59 -3.85
C GLY A 49 -22.08 30.08 -4.09
N GLU A 50 -22.26 30.88 -3.04
CA GLU A 50 -22.37 32.34 -3.11
C GLU A 50 -20.99 33.03 -3.14
N PHE A 51 -19.92 32.28 -2.84
CA PHE A 51 -18.55 32.78 -2.85
C PHE A 51 -17.83 32.45 -4.16
N LEU A 52 -17.71 31.15 -4.47
CA LEU A 52 -17.04 30.67 -5.68
C LEU A 52 -17.99 29.80 -6.50
N HIS A 53 -18.11 30.13 -7.78
CA HIS A 53 -18.85 29.33 -8.75
C HIS A 53 -17.88 28.53 -9.62
N PHE A 54 -18.00 27.21 -9.60
CA PHE A 54 -17.21 26.30 -10.42
C PHE A 54 -18.05 25.82 -11.62
N ASP A 55 -17.47 25.80 -12.82
CA ASP A 55 -18.12 25.23 -14.02
C ASP A 55 -18.57 23.78 -13.78
N THR A 56 -17.71 23.03 -13.08
CA THR A 56 -17.98 21.68 -12.59
C THR A 56 -17.06 21.41 -11.40
N CYS A 57 -17.56 20.64 -10.44
CA CYS A 57 -16.74 20.09 -9.35
C CYS A 57 -16.29 18.66 -9.64
N ARG A 58 -16.59 18.10 -10.82
CA ARG A 58 -16.22 16.74 -11.20
C ARG A 58 -15.65 16.68 -12.61
N LEU A 59 -14.45 16.12 -12.73
CA LEU A 59 -13.79 15.87 -14.01
C LEU A 59 -13.27 14.43 -14.09
N SER A 60 -13.13 13.93 -15.31
CA SER A 60 -12.57 12.61 -15.55
C SER A 60 -11.27 12.66 -16.33
N VAL A 61 -10.30 11.84 -15.92
CA VAL A 61 -9.12 11.54 -16.75
C VAL A 61 -9.39 10.45 -17.79
N GLY A 62 -10.59 9.86 -17.81
CA GLY A 62 -10.94 8.72 -18.66
C GLY A 62 -10.18 7.45 -18.24
N THR A 63 -9.92 6.58 -19.21
CA THR A 63 -9.07 5.40 -19.02
C THR A 63 -7.63 5.73 -19.42
N ILE A 64 -6.67 5.48 -18.54
CA ILE A 64 -5.23 5.68 -18.76
C ILE A 64 -4.45 4.42 -18.39
N ASN A 65 -3.27 4.20 -18.94
CA ASN A 65 -2.44 3.05 -18.57
C ASN A 65 -1.58 3.37 -17.33
N GLU A 66 -1.26 2.38 -16.50
CA GLU A 66 -0.39 2.58 -15.33
C GLU A 66 1.01 3.11 -15.68
N LYS A 67 1.46 2.94 -16.93
CA LYS A 67 2.74 3.46 -17.43
C LYS A 67 2.60 4.82 -18.14
N SER A 68 1.39 5.36 -18.26
CA SER A 68 1.17 6.68 -18.83
C SER A 68 1.84 7.77 -17.98
N GLN A 69 2.22 8.87 -18.64
CA GLN A 69 2.66 10.08 -17.95
C GLN A 69 1.53 10.64 -17.06
N PRO A 70 1.85 11.41 -16.01
CA PRO A 70 0.84 12.07 -15.19
C PRO A 70 -0.15 12.87 -16.05
N LYS A 71 -1.43 12.82 -15.70
CA LYS A 71 -2.50 13.51 -16.45
C LYS A 71 -3.09 14.63 -15.60
N THR A 72 -3.14 15.83 -16.17
CA THR A 72 -3.67 17.02 -15.51
C THR A 72 -5.04 17.39 -16.06
N VAL A 73 -5.96 17.74 -15.15
CA VAL A 73 -7.25 18.37 -15.47
C VAL A 73 -7.34 19.74 -14.82
N TYR A 74 -8.23 20.59 -15.31
CA TYR A 74 -8.34 21.99 -14.90
C TYR A 74 -9.79 22.31 -14.50
N PHE A 75 -9.97 22.71 -13.25
CA PHE A 75 -11.23 23.19 -12.71
C PHE A 75 -11.23 24.71 -12.80
N ARG A 76 -12.09 25.26 -13.66
CA ARG A 76 -12.32 26.70 -13.79
C ARG A 76 -13.38 27.14 -12.80
N PHE A 77 -13.19 28.32 -12.24
CA PHE A 77 -14.12 28.92 -11.30
C PHE A 77 -14.01 30.43 -11.29
N GLN A 78 -15.04 31.08 -10.76
CA GLN A 78 -15.17 32.52 -10.66
C GLN A 78 -15.52 32.92 -9.23
N ASN A 79 -15.00 34.07 -8.77
CA ASN A 79 -15.51 34.73 -7.57
C ASN A 79 -16.83 35.43 -7.89
N VAL A 80 -17.94 34.93 -7.36
CA VAL A 80 -19.30 35.47 -7.57
C VAL A 80 -19.78 36.33 -6.41
N SER A 81 -18.94 36.53 -5.39
CA SER A 81 -19.22 37.43 -4.26
C SER A 81 -18.80 38.87 -4.53
N GLN A 82 -19.18 39.76 -3.62
CA GLN A 82 -18.80 41.19 -3.66
C GLN A 82 -17.45 41.48 -2.97
N GLN A 83 -16.81 40.47 -2.37
CA GLN A 83 -15.54 40.63 -1.65
C GLN A 83 -14.40 39.96 -2.41
N THR A 84 -13.18 40.43 -2.18
CA THR A 84 -11.97 39.76 -2.67
C THR A 84 -11.74 38.46 -1.88
N ILE A 85 -11.44 37.36 -2.57
CA ILE A 85 -11.22 36.04 -1.96
C ILE A 85 -9.81 35.54 -2.28
N THR A 86 -9.12 34.97 -1.30
CA THR A 86 -7.79 34.37 -1.49
C THR A 86 -7.85 32.87 -1.25
N LEU A 87 -7.32 32.05 -2.17
CA LEU A 87 -7.15 30.61 -1.94
C LEU A 87 -5.94 30.38 -1.02
N ASN A 88 -6.18 29.83 0.17
CA ASN A 88 -5.13 29.55 1.15
C ASN A 88 -4.41 28.23 0.86
N LYS A 89 -5.20 27.18 0.62
CA LYS A 89 -4.71 25.81 0.38
C LYS A 89 -5.70 25.01 -0.46
N VAL A 90 -5.16 24.09 -1.25
CA VAL A 90 -5.91 23.01 -1.87
C VAL A 90 -5.31 21.69 -1.39
N THR A 91 -6.08 20.91 -0.66
CA THR A 91 -5.61 19.68 -0.01
C THR A 91 -6.15 18.47 -0.75
N THR A 92 -5.28 17.58 -1.23
CA THR A 92 -5.69 16.31 -1.84
C THR A 92 -5.91 15.23 -0.78
N THR A 93 -6.87 14.33 -1.02
CA THR A 93 -7.21 13.24 -0.09
C THR A 93 -6.35 11.98 -0.30
N CYS A 94 -5.65 11.87 -1.43
CA CYS A 94 -4.68 10.81 -1.73
C CYS A 94 -3.31 11.38 -2.11
N GLY A 95 -2.25 10.62 -1.84
CA GLY A 95 -0.89 10.90 -2.37
C GLY A 95 -0.71 10.59 -3.86
N CYS A 96 -1.81 10.27 -4.56
CA CYS A 96 -1.83 9.94 -5.98
C CYS A 96 -2.08 11.16 -6.89
N THR A 97 -2.54 12.27 -6.30
CA THR A 97 -2.92 13.49 -7.00
C THR A 97 -2.19 14.68 -6.38
N ALA A 98 -1.65 15.55 -7.23
CA ALA A 98 -1.08 16.84 -6.85
C ALA A 98 -2.00 17.98 -7.31
N ALA A 99 -2.19 19.00 -6.46
CA ALA A 99 -2.98 20.17 -6.79
C ALA A 99 -2.06 21.37 -7.09
N GLY A 100 -2.37 22.11 -8.16
CA GLY A 100 -1.78 23.41 -8.48
C GLY A 100 -2.84 24.50 -8.46
N PHE A 101 -2.53 25.64 -7.87
CA PHE A 101 -3.45 26.78 -7.78
C PHE A 101 -2.67 28.09 -7.58
N SER A 102 -3.31 29.22 -7.87
CA SER A 102 -2.76 30.55 -7.61
C SER A 102 -3.18 31.04 -6.23
N LYS A 103 -2.24 31.65 -5.49
CA LYS A 103 -2.51 32.39 -4.24
C LYS A 103 -2.82 33.88 -4.47
N LYS A 104 -2.93 34.32 -5.72
CA LYS A 104 -3.34 35.69 -6.05
C LYS A 104 -4.76 35.92 -5.51
N PRO A 105 -5.02 37.03 -4.80
CA PRO A 105 -6.39 37.41 -4.44
C PRO A 105 -7.26 37.58 -5.68
N LEU A 106 -8.48 37.03 -5.66
CA LEU A 106 -9.47 37.14 -6.72
C LEU A 106 -10.47 38.26 -6.40
N ALA A 107 -10.50 39.30 -7.24
CA ALA A 107 -11.52 40.34 -7.15
C ALA A 107 -12.92 39.79 -7.52
N PRO A 108 -14.01 40.52 -7.19
CA PRO A 108 -15.35 40.18 -7.68
C PRO A 108 -15.40 39.98 -9.20
N ASN A 109 -16.04 38.90 -9.63
CA ASN A 109 -16.14 38.42 -11.02
C ASN A 109 -14.82 37.96 -11.67
N GLU A 110 -13.69 37.92 -10.95
CA GLU A 110 -12.43 37.39 -11.49
C GLU A 110 -12.47 35.85 -11.56
N GLU A 111 -11.94 35.31 -12.65
CA GLU A 111 -11.83 33.88 -12.90
C GLU A 111 -10.44 33.35 -12.53
N SER A 112 -10.37 32.08 -12.16
CA SER A 112 -9.12 31.37 -11.90
C SER A 112 -9.26 29.87 -12.17
N ILE A 113 -8.15 29.15 -11.99
CA ILE A 113 -8.03 27.73 -12.30
C ILE A 113 -7.32 26.99 -11.17
N ILE A 114 -7.87 25.84 -10.80
CA ILE A 114 -7.17 24.81 -10.02
C ILE A 114 -6.84 23.65 -10.95
N SER A 115 -5.58 23.21 -10.97
CA SER A 115 -5.15 22.02 -11.70
C SER A 115 -5.03 20.82 -10.75
N LEU A 116 -5.54 19.66 -11.15
CA LEU A 116 -5.28 18.39 -10.48
C LEU A 116 -4.49 17.47 -11.41
N THR A 117 -3.31 17.05 -10.97
CA THR A 117 -2.41 16.15 -11.71
C THR A 117 -2.37 14.78 -11.05
N PHE A 118 -2.95 13.79 -11.73
CA PHE A 118 -2.99 12.40 -11.28
C PHE A 118 -1.78 11.60 -11.77
N HIS A 119 -1.19 10.80 -10.89
CA HIS A 119 -0.03 9.95 -11.18
C HIS A 119 -0.45 8.47 -11.22
N PRO A 120 -0.56 7.85 -12.41
CA PRO A 120 -1.10 6.49 -12.56
C PRO A 120 -0.12 5.37 -12.19
N LYS A 121 1.17 5.69 -12.01
CA LYS A 121 2.24 4.70 -11.79
C LYS A 121 1.93 3.78 -10.62
N ASN A 122 1.91 2.48 -10.89
CA ASN A 122 1.64 1.41 -9.94
C ASN A 122 0.24 1.45 -9.29
N ARG A 123 -0.74 2.15 -9.88
CA ARG A 123 -2.09 2.33 -9.31
C ARG A 123 -3.22 1.86 -10.26
N PRO A 124 -3.26 0.58 -10.67
CA PRO A 124 -4.35 0.06 -11.49
C PRO A 124 -5.68 0.08 -10.73
N GLY A 125 -6.80 0.19 -11.45
CA GLY A 125 -8.14 0.22 -10.89
C GLY A 125 -8.84 1.56 -11.00
N THR A 126 -9.96 1.71 -10.28
CA THR A 126 -10.80 2.92 -10.31
C THR A 126 -10.10 4.09 -9.66
N ILE A 127 -10.21 5.26 -10.28
CA ILE A 127 -9.78 6.54 -9.73
C ILE A 127 -10.99 7.19 -9.10
N ASP A 128 -10.90 7.48 -7.81
CA ASP A 128 -11.82 8.34 -7.06
C ASP A 128 -10.98 9.21 -6.11
N ALA A 129 -10.44 10.30 -6.65
CA ALA A 129 -9.56 11.20 -5.92
C ALA A 129 -10.25 12.53 -5.69
N GLU A 130 -10.05 13.12 -4.51
CA GLU A 130 -10.67 14.40 -4.18
C GLU A 130 -9.63 15.45 -3.80
N ALA A 131 -9.99 16.71 -4.02
CA ALA A 131 -9.28 17.86 -3.51
C ALA A 131 -10.24 18.84 -2.84
N LEU A 132 -9.84 19.34 -1.68
CA LEU A 132 -10.61 20.26 -0.86
C LEU A 132 -10.01 21.66 -0.98
N VAL A 133 -10.83 22.63 -1.37
CA VAL A 133 -10.40 24.01 -1.64
C VAL A 133 -10.73 24.87 -0.43
N TYR A 134 -9.74 25.54 0.12
CA TYR A 134 -9.89 26.43 1.27
C TYR A 134 -9.50 27.85 0.89
N THR A 135 -10.21 28.81 1.46
CA THR A 135 -9.98 30.23 1.26
C THR A 135 -9.72 30.92 2.59
N ASP A 136 -9.46 32.23 2.54
CA ASP A 136 -9.42 33.13 3.69
C ASP A 136 -10.74 33.26 4.45
N LEU A 137 -11.85 32.74 3.92
CA LEU A 137 -13.15 32.70 4.61
C LEU A 137 -13.19 31.66 5.73
N SER A 138 -12.43 30.57 5.62
CA SER A 138 -12.35 29.53 6.64
C SER A 138 -11.14 28.62 6.44
N ASP A 139 -10.35 28.44 7.50
CA ASP A 139 -9.24 27.48 7.51
C ASP A 139 -9.68 26.03 7.74
N PHE A 140 -10.95 25.84 8.16
CA PHE A 140 -11.50 24.55 8.59
C PHE A 140 -12.54 23.99 7.62
N SER A 141 -13.40 24.83 7.07
CA SER A 141 -14.47 24.42 6.16
C SER A 141 -14.08 24.76 4.72
N PRO A 142 -13.87 23.78 3.84
CA PRO A 142 -13.54 24.03 2.45
C PRO A 142 -14.75 24.64 1.72
N VAL A 143 -14.48 25.55 0.79
CA VAL A 143 -15.51 26.16 -0.06
C VAL A 143 -15.90 25.24 -1.22
N ALA A 144 -15.04 24.31 -1.60
CA ALA A 144 -15.36 23.35 -2.66
C ALA A 144 -14.67 22.01 -2.44
N ARG A 145 -15.31 20.96 -2.97
CA ARG A 145 -14.75 19.62 -3.11
C ARG A 145 -14.71 19.27 -4.60
N LEU A 146 -13.50 19.09 -5.11
CA LEU A 146 -13.25 18.74 -6.50
C LEU A 146 -12.99 17.24 -6.59
N SER A 147 -13.76 16.54 -7.42
CA SER A 147 -13.66 15.10 -7.64
C SER A 147 -13.01 14.81 -8.99
N LEU A 148 -12.00 13.95 -8.97
CA LEU A 148 -11.32 13.43 -10.15
C LEU A 148 -11.61 11.93 -10.26
N CYS A 149 -12.28 11.53 -11.35
CA CYS A 149 -12.62 10.13 -11.61
C CYS A 149 -11.95 9.55 -12.85
N GLY A 150 -11.95 8.23 -12.99
CA GLY A 150 -11.40 7.54 -14.15
C GLY A 150 -11.03 6.09 -13.85
N TYR A 151 -10.20 5.50 -14.71
CA TYR A 151 -9.72 4.13 -14.54
C TYR A 151 -8.26 4.02 -15.01
N VAL A 152 -7.44 3.29 -14.26
CA VAL A 152 -6.07 2.95 -14.63
C VAL A 152 -6.02 1.49 -15.06
N SER A 153 -5.73 1.24 -16.34
CA SER A 153 -5.49 -0.11 -16.84
C SER A 153 -4.08 -0.60 -16.47
N SER A 154 -3.98 -1.87 -16.09
CA SER A 154 -2.69 -2.56 -16.00
C SER A 154 -2.24 -2.98 -17.38
N SER A 155 -0.93 -2.93 -17.64
CA SER A 155 -0.35 -3.59 -18.83
C SER A 155 0.21 -4.98 -18.52
N ASP A 156 0.38 -5.30 -17.23
CA ASP A 156 0.80 -6.61 -16.77
C ASP A 156 -0.36 -7.26 -16.04
N GLU A 157 -1.00 -8.24 -16.69
CA GLU A 157 -2.09 -9.03 -16.10
C GLU A 157 -1.59 -9.92 -14.95
N TRP A 158 -0.27 -10.13 -14.84
CA TRP A 158 0.37 -10.99 -13.85
C TRP A 158 0.96 -10.22 -12.66
N LYS A 159 0.50 -8.99 -12.41
CA LYS A 159 1.06 -8.13 -11.37
C LYS A 159 0.97 -8.72 -9.95
N HIS A 160 -0.05 -9.53 -9.68
CA HIS A 160 -0.20 -10.31 -8.45
C HIS A 160 0.80 -11.46 -8.31
N LEU A 161 1.50 -11.81 -9.39
CA LEU A 161 2.56 -12.81 -9.48
C LEU A 161 3.89 -12.15 -9.89
N PRO A 162 4.49 -11.34 -9.01
CA PRO A 162 5.59 -10.43 -9.36
C PRO A 162 6.93 -11.12 -9.65
N GLN A 163 7.09 -12.40 -9.28
CA GLN A 163 8.34 -13.12 -9.46
C GLN A 163 8.36 -13.85 -10.79
N ASN A 164 9.35 -13.52 -11.62
CA ASN A 164 9.50 -14.12 -12.96
C ASN A 164 10.52 -15.26 -12.94
N MET A 165 10.20 -16.37 -13.58
CA MET A 165 11.06 -17.52 -13.81
C MET A 165 10.88 -17.98 -15.27
N GLY A 166 11.48 -17.24 -16.20
CA GLY A 166 11.13 -17.34 -17.62
C GLY A 166 9.67 -16.93 -17.84
N HIS A 167 8.87 -17.81 -18.44
CA HIS A 167 7.43 -17.62 -18.62
C HIS A 167 6.57 -18.08 -17.44
N LEU A 168 7.17 -18.58 -16.35
CA LEU A 168 6.45 -18.88 -15.12
C LEU A 168 6.44 -17.64 -14.22
N ARG A 169 5.24 -17.19 -13.84
CA ARG A 169 5.01 -16.12 -12.86
C ARG A 169 4.67 -16.73 -11.50
N LEU A 170 5.16 -16.13 -10.41
CA LEU A 170 5.04 -16.65 -9.05
C LEU A 170 4.74 -15.53 -8.05
N THR A 171 4.04 -15.86 -6.96
CA THR A 171 3.88 -14.93 -5.83
C THR A 171 5.19 -14.69 -5.08
N ARG A 172 6.03 -15.72 -4.93
CA ARG A 172 7.30 -15.72 -4.19
C ARG A 172 8.24 -16.81 -4.72
N LYS A 173 9.54 -16.72 -4.38
CA LYS A 173 10.55 -17.74 -4.70
C LYS A 173 11.09 -18.46 -3.46
N GLN A 174 10.35 -18.43 -2.36
CA GLN A 174 10.75 -19.01 -1.09
C GLN A 174 9.54 -19.62 -0.37
N VAL A 175 9.76 -20.76 0.30
CA VAL A 175 8.84 -21.36 1.26
C VAL A 175 9.56 -21.65 2.56
N SER A 176 8.81 -21.68 3.67
CA SER A 176 9.33 -21.97 5.00
C SER A 176 8.53 -23.07 5.66
N PHE A 177 9.22 -24.07 6.19
CA PHE A 177 8.65 -25.10 7.05
C PHE A 177 9.18 -24.93 8.47
N SER A 178 8.40 -25.37 9.45
CA SER A 178 8.87 -25.53 10.84
C SER A 178 8.98 -27.01 11.17
N ARG A 179 10.11 -27.40 11.78
CA ARG A 179 10.34 -28.78 12.23
C ARG A 179 9.35 -29.18 13.31
N ALA A 180 9.05 -28.30 14.27
CA ALA A 180 8.01 -28.50 15.29
C ALA A 180 6.57 -28.26 14.79
N GLY A 181 6.39 -27.53 13.68
CA GLY A 181 5.07 -27.19 13.14
C GLY A 181 4.28 -28.39 12.60
N LYS A 182 2.96 -28.22 12.36
CA LYS A 182 2.15 -29.27 11.71
C LYS A 182 2.21 -29.22 10.18
N THR A 183 2.56 -28.07 9.61
CA THR A 183 2.62 -27.86 8.16
C THR A 183 3.70 -28.71 7.53
N THR A 184 3.29 -29.57 6.60
CA THR A 184 4.17 -30.39 5.76
C THR A 184 4.03 -30.06 4.28
N ILE A 185 3.06 -29.22 3.89
CA ILE A 185 2.82 -28.82 2.50
C ILE A 185 2.78 -27.29 2.44
N GLU A 186 3.55 -26.73 1.51
CA GLU A 186 3.55 -25.30 1.17
C GLU A 186 3.21 -25.13 -0.31
N ARG A 187 2.47 -24.05 -0.62
CA ARG A 187 2.02 -23.74 -1.98
C ARG A 187 2.46 -22.35 -2.39
N ILE A 188 3.04 -22.24 -3.59
CA ILE A 188 3.31 -20.96 -4.24
C ILE A 188 2.35 -20.82 -5.42
N ALA A 189 1.42 -19.89 -5.31
CA ALA A 189 0.55 -19.54 -6.43
C ALA A 189 1.39 -19.04 -7.62
N CYS A 190 1.03 -19.51 -8.80
CA CYS A 190 1.79 -19.35 -10.02
C CYS A 190 0.91 -19.27 -11.26
N ALA A 191 1.48 -18.85 -12.38
CA ALA A 191 0.81 -18.89 -13.66
C ALA A 191 1.79 -19.02 -14.83
N ASN A 192 1.30 -19.59 -15.92
CA ASN A 192 2.01 -19.61 -17.19
C ASN A 192 1.70 -18.33 -17.99
N SER A 193 2.65 -17.40 -18.03
CA SER A 193 2.54 -16.17 -18.83
C SER A 193 3.10 -16.32 -20.26
N GLY A 194 3.40 -17.54 -20.71
CA GLY A 194 3.88 -17.86 -22.05
C GLY A 194 2.77 -18.36 -22.97
N ASP A 195 3.17 -18.80 -24.16
CA ASP A 195 2.33 -19.29 -25.24
C ASP A 195 2.41 -20.83 -25.43
N HIS A 196 3.19 -21.51 -24.59
CA HIS A 196 3.34 -22.97 -24.62
C HIS A 196 3.04 -23.59 -23.25
N PRO A 197 2.48 -24.82 -23.19
CA PRO A 197 2.24 -25.50 -21.93
C PRO A 197 3.52 -25.72 -21.12
N LEU A 198 3.47 -25.45 -19.82
CA LEU A 198 4.57 -25.71 -18.89
C LEU A 198 4.33 -27.00 -18.13
N LYS A 199 5.27 -27.95 -18.25
CA LYS A 199 5.35 -29.16 -17.43
C LYS A 199 6.59 -29.08 -16.56
N LEU A 200 6.41 -28.81 -15.28
CA LEU A 200 7.51 -28.49 -14.36
C LEU A 200 7.98 -29.72 -13.59
N ASN A 201 9.30 -29.82 -13.40
CA ASN A 201 9.95 -30.79 -12.53
C ASN A 201 10.98 -30.08 -11.63
N ALA A 202 11.51 -30.76 -10.62
CA ALA A 202 12.61 -30.27 -9.80
C ALA A 202 13.87 -31.10 -10.05
N LEU A 203 14.98 -30.44 -10.43
CA LEU A 203 16.30 -31.08 -10.55
C LEU A 203 16.93 -31.21 -9.16
N LEU A 204 17.67 -32.31 -8.96
CA LEU A 204 18.40 -32.58 -7.73
C LEU A 204 17.53 -32.50 -6.46
N LEU A 205 16.26 -32.93 -6.58
CA LEU A 205 15.27 -32.87 -5.50
C LEU A 205 15.77 -33.62 -4.25
N PRO A 206 15.97 -32.93 -3.10
CA PRO A 206 16.35 -33.59 -1.85
C PRO A 206 15.31 -34.66 -1.46
N SER A 207 15.76 -35.79 -0.92
CA SER A 207 14.89 -36.94 -0.60
C SER A 207 13.81 -36.64 0.44
N CYS A 208 13.99 -35.59 1.24
CA CYS A 208 13.00 -35.10 2.20
C CYS A 208 11.93 -34.19 1.57
N LEU A 209 12.03 -33.87 0.28
CA LEU A 209 11.09 -33.00 -0.42
C LEU A 209 10.35 -33.75 -1.53
N LYS A 210 9.09 -33.37 -1.75
CA LYS A 210 8.34 -33.68 -2.97
C LYS A 210 7.94 -32.37 -3.63
N PHE A 211 7.95 -32.36 -4.97
CA PHE A 211 7.58 -31.20 -5.77
C PHE A 211 6.68 -31.64 -6.92
N TYR A 212 5.60 -30.90 -7.15
CA TYR A 212 4.76 -31.02 -8.33
C TYR A 212 3.93 -29.73 -8.53
N THR A 213 3.18 -29.67 -9.63
CA THR A 213 2.24 -28.57 -9.91
C THR A 213 0.80 -29.05 -9.91
N GLU A 214 -0.11 -28.16 -9.51
CA GLU A 214 -1.55 -28.36 -9.63
C GLU A 214 -2.15 -27.18 -10.44
N PRO A 215 -2.62 -27.42 -11.67
CA PRO A 215 -2.61 -28.68 -12.42
C PRO A 215 -1.19 -29.12 -12.82
N ALA A 216 -1.02 -30.41 -13.14
CA ALA A 216 0.28 -31.01 -13.47
C ALA A 216 0.94 -30.45 -14.76
N VAL A 217 0.13 -29.82 -15.62
CA VAL A 217 0.59 -29.07 -16.80
C VAL A 217 -0.18 -27.76 -16.79
N LEU A 218 0.55 -26.64 -16.83
CA LEU A 218 -0.04 -25.31 -16.89
C LEU A 218 -0.16 -24.90 -18.35
N ALA A 219 -1.38 -24.86 -18.89
CA ALA A 219 -1.65 -24.32 -20.22
C ALA A 219 -1.30 -22.82 -20.30
N PRO A 220 -1.11 -22.26 -21.51
CA PRO A 220 -0.94 -20.81 -21.68
C PRO A 220 -2.03 -20.01 -20.98
N GLY A 221 -1.64 -19.03 -20.16
CA GLY A 221 -2.56 -18.20 -19.38
C GLY A 221 -3.19 -18.89 -18.16
N GLN A 222 -2.83 -20.14 -17.87
CA GLN A 222 -3.40 -20.89 -16.75
C GLN A 222 -2.68 -20.59 -15.44
N GLU A 223 -3.45 -20.28 -14.40
CA GLU A 223 -2.99 -20.23 -13.01
C GLU A 223 -2.99 -21.62 -12.36
N GLY A 224 -2.13 -21.79 -11.37
CA GLY A 224 -2.05 -22.99 -10.55
C GLY A 224 -1.14 -22.79 -9.35
N ASP A 225 -0.72 -23.89 -8.74
CA ASP A 225 0.19 -23.87 -7.61
C ASP A 225 1.43 -24.74 -7.84
N LEU A 226 2.58 -24.24 -7.42
CA LEU A 226 3.74 -25.07 -7.13
C LEU A 226 3.55 -25.64 -5.72
N VAL A 227 3.52 -26.97 -5.61
CA VAL A 227 3.28 -27.68 -4.35
C VAL A 227 4.58 -28.32 -3.89
N ILE A 228 5.03 -27.93 -2.70
CA ILE A 228 6.25 -28.47 -2.07
C ILE A 228 5.83 -29.16 -0.78
N THR A 229 6.20 -30.44 -0.64
CA THR A 229 5.93 -31.22 0.58
C THR A 229 7.23 -31.58 1.29
N LEU A 230 7.28 -31.38 2.59
CA LEU A 230 8.36 -31.82 3.47
C LEU A 230 8.01 -33.14 4.17
N ASP A 231 8.78 -34.18 3.89
CA ASP A 231 8.82 -35.44 4.64
C ASP A 231 9.80 -35.30 5.80
N LYS A 232 9.25 -35.02 6.99
CA LYS A 232 10.02 -34.81 8.22
C LYS A 232 10.80 -36.04 8.66
N ALA A 233 10.35 -37.25 8.32
CA ALA A 233 11.04 -38.48 8.69
C ALA A 233 12.34 -38.67 7.91
N LYS A 234 12.44 -38.05 6.72
CA LYS A 234 13.64 -38.09 5.85
C LYS A 234 14.52 -36.86 5.99
N LEU A 235 14.14 -35.92 6.86
CA LEU A 235 14.87 -34.67 7.07
C LEU A 235 16.21 -34.97 7.78
N PRO A 236 17.37 -34.68 7.15
CA PRO A 236 18.66 -34.88 7.82
C PRO A 236 18.78 -33.99 9.05
N SER A 237 19.45 -34.48 10.10
CA SER A 237 19.74 -33.68 11.29
C SER A 237 20.55 -32.42 10.94
N PHE A 238 20.25 -31.32 11.62
CA PHE A 238 21.01 -30.08 11.57
C PHE A 238 20.93 -29.35 12.91
N HIS A 239 21.94 -28.55 13.23
CA HIS A 239 22.10 -27.85 14.52
C HIS A 239 22.00 -26.33 14.41
N THR A 240 21.77 -25.81 13.20
CA THR A 240 21.53 -24.39 12.93
C THR A 240 20.07 -24.02 13.20
N GLU A 241 19.79 -22.72 13.39
CA GLU A 241 18.42 -22.22 13.55
C GLU A 241 17.55 -22.51 12.32
N GLU A 242 18.16 -22.39 11.14
CA GLU A 242 17.51 -22.67 9.86
C GLU A 242 18.41 -23.55 8.98
N LYS A 243 17.78 -24.39 8.16
CA LYS A 243 18.43 -25.13 7.08
C LYS A 243 17.85 -24.71 5.74
N HIS A 244 18.72 -24.29 4.84
CA HIS A 244 18.36 -23.85 3.50
C HIS A 244 18.58 -25.01 2.51
N LEU A 245 17.55 -25.31 1.73
CA LEU A 245 17.60 -26.23 0.60
C LEU A 245 17.21 -25.46 -0.66
N SER A 246 17.73 -25.88 -1.81
CA SER A 246 17.44 -25.27 -3.10
C SER A 246 16.74 -26.27 -4.01
N LEU A 247 15.63 -25.85 -4.60
CA LEU A 247 14.92 -26.60 -5.64
C LEU A 247 15.12 -25.87 -6.96
N ILE A 248 15.88 -26.46 -7.89
CA ILE A 248 16.05 -25.91 -9.23
C ILE A 248 14.90 -26.43 -10.10
N ILE A 249 14.07 -25.52 -10.59
CA ILE A 249 12.91 -25.86 -11.42
C ILE A 249 13.36 -26.09 -12.87
N ASP A 250 12.95 -27.23 -13.41
CA ASP A 250 13.07 -27.60 -14.81
C ASP A 250 11.74 -27.42 -15.55
N GLY A 251 11.82 -27.31 -16.88
CA GLY A 251 10.66 -26.98 -17.73
C GLY A 251 10.44 -25.48 -17.91
N VAL A 252 11.38 -24.63 -17.46
CA VAL A 252 11.39 -23.18 -17.70
C VAL A 252 12.77 -22.70 -18.17
N ILE A 253 12.77 -21.63 -18.97
CA ILE A 253 13.98 -21.00 -19.53
C ILE A 253 14.62 -20.09 -18.47
N GLY A 254 15.96 -20.11 -18.39
CA GLY A 254 16.74 -19.27 -17.49
C GLY A 254 18.00 -19.97 -16.99
N LYS A 255 18.91 -19.20 -16.38
CA LYS A 255 20.08 -19.75 -15.68
C LYS A 255 19.64 -20.45 -14.38
N PRO A 256 20.42 -21.42 -13.85
CA PRO A 256 20.05 -22.12 -12.63
C PRO A 256 19.66 -21.20 -11.47
N SER A 257 20.40 -20.11 -11.24
CA SER A 257 20.10 -19.12 -10.17
C SER A 257 18.74 -18.43 -10.32
N GLU A 258 18.23 -18.28 -11.55
CA GLU A 258 16.94 -17.62 -11.82
C GLU A 258 15.76 -18.57 -11.60
N LYS A 259 16.04 -19.88 -11.66
CA LYS A 259 15.08 -20.99 -11.59
C LYS A 259 15.06 -21.70 -10.25
N THR A 260 15.64 -21.10 -9.21
CA THR A 260 15.70 -21.70 -7.88
C THR A 260 14.53 -21.22 -7.01
N ILE A 261 13.87 -22.16 -6.34
CA ILE A 261 13.03 -21.90 -5.17
C ILE A 261 13.84 -22.25 -3.93
N GLU A 262 13.88 -21.33 -2.98
CA GLU A 262 14.50 -21.55 -1.68
C GLU A 262 13.51 -22.19 -0.71
N VAL A 263 13.95 -23.26 -0.05
CA VAL A 263 13.18 -23.94 0.98
C VAL A 263 13.91 -23.78 2.29
N ILE A 264 13.31 -23.04 3.22
CA ILE A 264 13.84 -22.82 4.56
C ILE A 264 13.15 -23.78 5.53
N ILE A 265 13.94 -24.47 6.33
CA ILE A 265 13.43 -25.34 7.40
C ILE A 265 13.92 -24.77 8.73
N LYS A 266 12.98 -24.23 9.51
CA LYS A 266 13.24 -23.66 10.83
C LYS A 266 13.22 -24.76 11.88
N ASN A 267 14.18 -24.70 12.80
CA ASN A 267 14.42 -25.71 13.84
C ASN A 267 13.25 -25.88 14.83
#